data_AF-A0A6B9G723-F1
#
_entry.id   AF-A0A6B9G723-F1
#
_cell.length_a   1.000
_cell.length_b   1.000
_cell.length_c   1.000
_cell.angle_alpha   90.00
_cell.angle_beta   90.00
_cell.angle_gamma   90.00
#
_symmetry.space_group_name_H-M   'P 1'
#
loop_
_entity.id
_entity.type
_entity.pdbx_description
1 polymer ?
#
loop_
_entity_poly.entity_id
_entity_poly.type
_entity_poly.pdbx_seq_one_letter_code
_entity_poly.pdbx_strand_id
1 'polypeptide(L)'
;MKKSFKQQCLAAAVLVGMGLTSQAGFAADGASLMPDISQKPILIGFWHNWASKSDGYQQGTAPYIKLSEVPAEYDVVTVAFMTDNGIPTFQPYNMTDEAFRKEVDTLNARGQAVMLSLGGADARDIALKPGDGQKFAAEIIRLIDLYGIDGIDIDLEGHSITAASNQTEIPAALKIVKNQYPKFIISMAPEFPYLATYGAYGPIIKSLEGYYDFIAPQYYNQAGDGIWASDIPGGSVTQGDESRKADFLYYLTDSLIHGTRGFIQIPANKLAIGLPSNPDAAANGYARNEADVRAAWQKLNAQGTPIKGLMTWSINWDAGTSANGNPYGNEFVRRYAGLVHENTLPDIDHEAPGQPGNPTAHEVAANKITLSWTASTDNQGVSQYQVWRDDINIASTPIPSYVDNNVKPETRYDYFVTAQDKQGNVSLPSQTTSVTTPGIGCEDCTPAAPQGLKAEAITKDSATLSWEAVSNVAIKHYVIYRNGVQIKETTQTRLTDSGLSAATKYQYQVAAVSVTNSVSDKSQTLEVTTLAGDSIPSEYPAYKEGTNYQAGDVVSNKGGLYQCKPWPYTSWCGGVAWAYEPDAGQHWSQAWEPYKG
;
A
#
# COMPACT_ATOMS: atom_id res chain seq x y z
N MET A 1 -88.73 30.44 49.82
CA MET A 1 -88.70 31.35 48.65
C MET A 1 -87.26 31.54 48.20
N LYS A 2 -87.04 31.52 46.86
CA LYS A 2 -85.94 32.04 45.99
C LYS A 2 -84.96 33.07 46.64
N LYS A 3 -83.69 33.32 46.27
CA LYS A 3 -82.79 33.10 45.09
C LYS A 3 -81.36 33.66 45.47
N SER A 4 -80.22 33.09 45.04
CA SER A 4 -79.27 33.56 43.96
C SER A 4 -78.43 34.83 44.30
N PHE A 5 -77.14 35.08 43.99
CA PHE A 5 -76.05 34.49 43.16
C PHE A 5 -74.68 35.17 43.45
N LYS A 6 -73.58 34.41 43.22
CA LYS A 6 -72.19 34.69 42.75
C LYS A 6 -71.40 36.00 43.01
N GLN A 7 -70.10 35.81 43.30
CA GLN A 7 -68.99 36.78 43.31
C GLN A 7 -67.96 36.45 42.20
N GLN A 8 -67.34 37.48 41.60
CA GLN A 8 -66.32 37.40 40.54
C GLN A 8 -64.97 38.00 41.00
N CYS A 9 -63.88 37.41 40.51
CA CYS A 9 -62.47 37.80 40.62
C CYS A 9 -62.10 39.03 39.78
N LEU A 10 -60.99 39.72 40.14
CA LEU A 10 -60.05 40.29 39.16
C LEU A 10 -58.66 40.52 39.80
N ALA A 11 -57.61 40.22 39.02
CA ALA A 11 -56.19 40.31 39.36
C ALA A 11 -55.56 41.58 38.75
N ALA A 12 -54.44 42.04 39.33
CA ALA A 12 -53.54 43.02 38.72
C ALA A 12 -52.08 42.63 38.98
N ALA A 13 -51.28 42.65 37.92
CA ALA A 13 -49.92 42.15 37.81
C ALA A 13 -48.86 43.20 38.16
N VAL A 14 -47.73 42.75 38.69
CA VAL A 14 -46.45 43.49 38.68
C VAL A 14 -45.39 42.54 38.11
N LEU A 15 -44.84 42.91 36.95
CA LEU A 15 -43.70 42.27 36.29
C LEU A 15 -42.39 42.70 36.96
N VAL A 16 -41.57 41.74 37.39
CA VAL A 16 -40.12 41.89 37.51
C VAL A 16 -39.49 40.65 36.88
N GLY A 17 -38.65 40.88 35.86
CA GLY A 17 -38.07 39.85 35.02
C GLY A 17 -37.02 39.01 35.75
N MET A 18 -37.12 37.69 35.56
CA MET A 18 -36.00 36.78 35.63
C MET A 18 -35.82 36.20 34.23
N GLY A 19 -34.62 36.38 33.68
CA GLY A 19 -34.25 35.88 32.36
C GLY A 19 -34.38 34.38 32.28
N LEU A 20 -35.19 33.91 31.33
CA LEU A 20 -35.11 32.56 30.81
C LEU A 20 -33.81 32.48 30.01
N THR A 21 -32.76 31.91 30.62
CA THR A 21 -31.68 31.33 29.83
C THR A 21 -32.25 30.09 29.17
N SER A 22 -32.59 30.20 27.88
CA SER A 22 -32.83 29.04 27.03
C SER A 22 -31.59 28.17 27.05
N GLN A 23 -31.66 26.98 27.64
CA GLN A 23 -30.73 25.91 27.26
C GLN A 23 -30.92 25.72 25.75
N ALA A 24 -29.89 26.03 24.99
CA ALA A 24 -29.86 25.73 23.57
C ALA A 24 -29.86 24.20 23.44
N GLY A 25 -31.05 23.61 23.34
CA GLY A 25 -31.19 22.22 22.93
C GLY A 25 -30.66 22.11 21.51
N PHE A 26 -29.71 21.20 21.29
CA PHE A 26 -29.30 20.83 19.94
C PHE A 26 -30.55 20.42 19.15
N ALA A 27 -30.63 20.83 17.88
CA ALA A 27 -31.70 20.40 16.99
C ALA A 27 -31.67 18.86 16.87
N ALA A 28 -32.84 18.22 16.76
CA ALA A 28 -32.93 16.77 16.58
C ALA A 28 -32.21 16.36 15.28
N ASP A 29 -31.04 15.75 15.40
CA ASP A 29 -30.23 15.16 14.35
C ASP A 29 -30.30 13.62 14.43
N GLY A 30 -29.69 12.92 13.48
CA GLY A 30 -29.62 11.45 13.45
C GLY A 30 -28.99 10.85 14.71
N ALA A 31 -28.02 11.55 15.31
CA ALA A 31 -27.39 11.19 16.59
C ALA A 31 -28.36 11.18 17.80
N SER A 32 -29.59 11.65 17.61
CA SER A 32 -30.66 11.61 18.62
C SER A 32 -31.63 10.43 18.43
N LEU A 33 -31.46 9.59 17.41
CA LEU A 33 -32.42 8.57 17.01
C LEU A 33 -32.45 7.33 17.90
N MET A 34 -31.28 6.91 18.42
CA MET A 34 -31.05 5.60 19.04
C MET A 34 -31.55 4.44 18.16
N PRO A 35 -30.72 3.97 17.20
CA PRO A 35 -31.09 2.89 16.29
C PRO A 35 -31.57 1.64 17.03
N ASP A 36 -32.68 1.07 16.57
CA ASP A 36 -33.28 -0.11 17.20
C ASP A 36 -32.59 -1.39 16.71
N ILE A 37 -31.99 -2.12 17.66
CA ILE A 37 -31.35 -3.41 17.42
C ILE A 37 -32.20 -4.61 17.86
N SER A 38 -33.39 -4.40 18.41
CA SER A 38 -34.13 -5.44 19.13
C SER A 38 -34.61 -6.60 18.25
N GLN A 39 -35.00 -6.33 17.00
CA GLN A 39 -35.65 -7.30 16.10
C GLN A 39 -34.71 -7.97 15.09
N LYS A 40 -33.39 -7.87 15.28
CA LYS A 40 -32.42 -8.47 14.35
C LYS A 40 -31.23 -9.11 15.08
N PRO A 41 -30.59 -10.13 14.49
CA PRO A 41 -29.22 -10.49 14.84
C PRO A 41 -28.28 -9.31 14.53
N ILE A 42 -27.17 -9.21 15.26
CA ILE A 42 -26.25 -8.06 15.18
C ILE A 42 -24.79 -8.49 15.07
N LEU A 43 -24.03 -7.76 14.26
CA LEU A 43 -22.58 -7.81 14.25
C LEU A 43 -22.03 -6.62 15.05
N ILE A 44 -21.27 -6.91 16.10
CA ILE A 44 -20.75 -5.92 17.04
C ILE A 44 -19.24 -5.80 16.82
N GLY A 45 -18.72 -4.57 16.79
CA GLY A 45 -17.29 -4.34 16.67
C GLY A 45 -16.82 -3.23 17.59
N PHE A 46 -15.73 -3.49 18.33
CA PHE A 46 -15.08 -2.44 19.11
C PHE A 46 -14.29 -1.49 18.22
N TRP A 47 -14.25 -0.21 18.59
CA TRP A 47 -13.53 0.85 17.87
C TRP A 47 -12.58 1.59 18.80
N HIS A 48 -11.33 1.76 18.40
CA HIS A 48 -10.25 2.32 19.21
C HIS A 48 -10.28 3.85 19.23
N ASN A 49 -10.48 4.45 20.41
CA ASN A 49 -10.32 5.90 20.62
C ASN A 49 -8.87 6.27 20.95
N TRP A 50 -7.92 5.83 20.13
CA TRP A 50 -6.51 6.21 20.24
C TRP A 50 -5.81 6.11 18.88
N ALA A 51 -4.64 6.75 18.75
CA ALA A 51 -3.84 6.68 17.53
C ALA A 51 -3.49 5.24 17.15
N SER A 52 -3.17 5.03 15.87
CA SER A 52 -2.64 3.76 15.38
C SER A 52 -1.49 3.26 16.26
N LYS A 53 -1.51 1.97 16.60
CA LYS A 53 -0.47 1.32 17.41
C LYS A 53 -0.03 0.01 16.76
N SER A 54 1.27 -0.25 16.86
CA SER A 54 1.90 -1.52 16.48
C SER A 54 2.10 -2.36 17.74
N ASP A 55 0.99 -2.81 18.32
CA ASP A 55 0.93 -3.51 19.61
C ASP A 55 0.16 -4.84 19.51
N GLY A 56 -0.01 -5.36 18.30
CA GLY A 56 -0.67 -6.65 18.08
C GLY A 56 0.10 -7.78 18.74
N TYR A 57 -0.61 -8.83 19.15
CA TYR A 57 -0.01 -10.00 19.80
C TYR A 57 1.01 -10.75 18.90
N GLN A 58 0.95 -10.53 17.58
CA GLN A 58 1.92 -11.01 16.59
C GLN A 58 2.67 -9.87 15.90
N GLN A 59 2.75 -8.70 16.55
CA GLN A 59 3.46 -7.50 16.12
C GLN A 59 2.84 -6.79 14.90
N GLY A 60 1.56 -7.05 14.60
CA GLY A 60 0.80 -6.26 13.64
C GLY A 60 0.41 -4.87 14.16
N THR A 61 -0.25 -4.11 13.30
CA THR A 61 -0.67 -2.73 13.54
C THR A 61 -2.17 -2.57 13.33
N ALA A 62 -2.84 -2.02 14.35
CA ALA A 62 -4.21 -1.54 14.24
C ALA A 62 -4.19 -0.04 13.85
N PRO A 63 -4.76 0.35 12.71
CA PRO A 63 -4.89 1.75 12.33
C PRO A 63 -5.97 2.46 13.16
N TYR A 64 -5.81 3.77 13.33
CA TYR A 64 -6.94 4.65 13.57
C TYR A 64 -7.77 4.75 12.28
N ILE A 65 -9.07 4.47 12.38
CA ILE A 65 -10.05 4.63 11.29
C ILE A 65 -11.12 5.61 11.74
N LYS A 66 -11.70 6.42 10.86
CA LYS A 66 -12.84 7.26 11.26
C LYS A 66 -14.07 6.39 11.52
N LEU A 67 -14.94 6.82 12.43
CA LEU A 67 -16.20 6.12 12.68
C LEU A 67 -17.02 5.97 11.39
N SER A 68 -17.15 7.02 10.57
CA SER A 68 -17.84 6.99 9.27
C SER A 68 -17.25 6.02 8.24
N GLU A 69 -16.00 5.58 8.43
CA GLU A 69 -15.33 4.58 7.57
C GLU A 69 -15.58 3.14 8.03
N VAL A 70 -16.22 2.94 9.19
CA VAL A 70 -16.60 1.60 9.67
C VAL A 70 -17.54 0.94 8.64
N PRO A 71 -17.32 -0.34 8.26
CA PRO A 71 -18.22 -1.08 7.38
C PRO A 71 -19.67 -1.05 7.89
N ALA A 72 -20.64 -0.90 6.98
CA ALA A 72 -22.06 -0.76 7.32
C ALA A 72 -22.65 -2.02 7.97
N GLU A 73 -21.98 -3.16 7.75
CA GLU A 73 -22.34 -4.46 8.26
C GLU A 73 -22.14 -4.59 9.79
N TYR A 74 -21.31 -3.77 10.42
CA TYR A 74 -21.24 -3.70 11.88
C TYR A 74 -22.44 -2.95 12.43
N ASP A 75 -23.51 -3.64 12.83
CA ASP A 75 -24.73 -3.01 13.37
C ASP A 75 -24.49 -2.17 14.63
N VAL A 76 -23.50 -2.58 15.44
CA VAL A 76 -23.14 -1.93 16.71
C VAL A 76 -21.64 -1.64 16.73
N VAL A 77 -21.30 -0.37 16.90
CA VAL A 77 -19.92 0.12 17.03
C VAL A 77 -19.69 0.53 18.48
N THR A 78 -18.80 -0.17 19.17
CA THR A 78 -18.52 0.05 20.59
C THR A 78 -17.21 0.81 20.77
N VAL A 79 -17.28 2.09 21.13
CA VAL A 79 -16.13 2.98 21.29
C VAL A 79 -15.39 2.68 22.60
N ALA A 80 -14.13 2.29 22.47
CA ALA A 80 -13.22 1.95 23.55
C ALA A 80 -12.33 3.17 23.90
N PHE A 81 -12.28 3.70 25.12
CA PHE A 81 -13.07 3.36 26.30
C PHE A 81 -13.51 4.61 27.07
N MET A 82 -14.58 4.46 27.83
CA MET A 82 -15.02 5.35 28.91
C MET A 82 -14.31 4.96 30.21
N THR A 83 -13.54 5.87 30.79
CA THR A 83 -12.70 5.65 31.99
C THR A 83 -12.42 6.99 32.69
N ASP A 84 -12.13 6.98 34.00
CA ASP A 84 -11.52 8.10 34.76
C ASP A 84 -11.20 7.65 36.21
N ASN A 85 -10.36 8.43 36.91
CA ASN A 85 -10.16 8.37 38.36
C ASN A 85 -11.34 9.04 39.09
N GLY A 86 -12.52 8.41 39.07
CA GLY A 86 -13.72 8.94 39.72
C GLY A 86 -15.00 8.45 39.06
N ILE A 87 -15.88 9.38 38.68
CA ILE A 87 -17.00 9.06 37.79
C ILE A 87 -16.40 8.90 36.39
N PRO A 88 -16.49 7.72 35.76
CA PRO A 88 -15.95 7.51 34.42
C PRO A 88 -16.53 8.51 33.43
N THR A 89 -15.71 8.97 32.48
CA THR A 89 -16.12 9.88 31.41
C THR A 89 -15.47 9.46 30.08
N PHE A 90 -15.76 10.20 29.01
CA PHE A 90 -15.21 9.96 27.69
C PHE A 90 -14.91 11.26 26.96
N GLN A 91 -13.79 11.27 26.26
CA GLN A 91 -13.41 12.33 25.33
C GLN A 91 -12.82 11.72 24.04
N PRO A 92 -13.25 12.17 22.84
CA PRO A 92 -12.65 11.75 21.58
C PRO A 92 -11.15 12.08 21.53
N TYR A 93 -10.34 11.14 21.05
CA TYR A 93 -8.88 11.27 21.07
C TYR A 93 -8.34 12.41 20.18
N ASN A 94 -8.85 12.53 18.96
CA ASN A 94 -8.34 13.43 17.93
C ASN A 94 -9.44 14.19 17.19
N MET A 95 -10.58 14.40 17.85
CA MET A 95 -11.75 15.10 17.30
C MET A 95 -12.30 16.08 18.33
N THR A 96 -12.86 17.19 17.84
CA THR A 96 -13.72 18.05 18.66
C THR A 96 -15.04 17.35 18.94
N ASP A 97 -15.71 17.73 20.03
CA ASP A 97 -17.02 17.16 20.39
C ASP A 97 -18.05 17.22 19.26
N GLU A 98 -18.14 18.35 18.56
CA GLU A 98 -19.05 18.55 17.42
C GLU A 98 -18.73 17.61 16.25
N ALA A 99 -17.44 17.42 15.95
CA ALA A 99 -17.00 16.51 14.90
C ALA A 99 -17.31 15.05 15.26
N PHE A 100 -17.09 14.65 16.52
CA PHE A 100 -17.42 13.30 16.96
C PHE A 100 -18.93 13.04 16.92
N ARG A 101 -19.76 13.99 17.38
CA ARG A 101 -21.22 13.91 17.26
C ARG A 101 -21.65 13.73 15.80
N LYS A 102 -21.02 14.42 14.86
CA LYS A 102 -21.31 14.29 13.42
C LYS A 102 -20.95 12.91 12.85
N GLU A 103 -19.89 12.30 13.35
CA GLU A 103 -19.57 10.91 12.99
C GLU A 103 -20.66 9.96 13.52
N VAL A 104 -21.09 10.11 14.78
CA VAL A 104 -22.20 9.33 15.36
C VAL A 104 -23.50 9.53 14.58
N ASP A 105 -23.83 10.77 14.22
CA ASP A 105 -24.96 11.12 13.35
C ASP A 105 -24.94 10.34 12.03
N THR A 106 -23.76 10.26 11.40
CA THR A 106 -23.57 9.54 10.14
C THR A 106 -23.88 8.04 10.31
N LEU A 107 -23.44 7.42 11.42
CA LEU A 107 -23.66 6.01 11.71
C LEU A 107 -25.13 5.73 12.03
N ASN A 108 -25.74 6.55 12.88
CA ASN A 108 -27.14 6.44 13.23
C ASN A 108 -28.06 6.63 12.03
N ALA A 109 -27.74 7.57 11.12
CA ALA A 109 -28.50 7.80 9.90
C ALA A 109 -28.54 6.58 8.96
N ARG A 110 -27.54 5.69 9.02
CA ARG A 110 -27.51 4.41 8.30
C ARG A 110 -27.98 3.20 9.14
N GLY A 111 -28.46 3.45 10.36
CA GLY A 111 -29.04 2.41 11.23
C GLY A 111 -28.03 1.63 12.08
N GLN A 112 -26.81 2.13 12.24
CA GLN A 112 -25.82 1.57 13.18
C GLN A 112 -25.86 2.29 14.52
N ALA A 113 -25.87 1.53 15.60
CA ALA A 113 -25.75 2.08 16.95
C ALA A 113 -24.28 2.31 17.32
N VAL A 114 -23.99 3.40 18.03
CA VAL A 114 -22.69 3.75 18.58
C VAL A 114 -22.77 3.78 20.10
N MET A 115 -22.04 2.88 20.75
CA MET A 115 -22.01 2.75 22.21
C MET A 115 -20.65 3.19 22.76
N LEU A 116 -20.57 3.53 24.05
CA LEU A 116 -19.27 3.62 24.74
C LEU A 116 -19.06 2.36 25.59
N SER A 117 -17.85 1.81 25.56
CA SER A 117 -17.47 0.72 26.45
C SER A 117 -16.84 1.28 27.73
N LEU A 118 -17.41 0.92 28.88
CA LEU A 118 -16.94 1.24 30.22
C LEU A 118 -15.91 0.20 30.67
N GLY A 119 -14.65 0.58 30.76
CA GLY A 119 -13.58 -0.29 31.23
C GLY A 119 -12.48 -0.52 30.21
N GLY A 120 -12.18 -1.79 29.93
CA GLY A 120 -11.04 -2.26 29.16
C GLY A 120 -9.81 -2.59 30.00
N ALA A 121 -8.86 -3.30 29.39
CA ALA A 121 -7.65 -3.83 30.03
C ALA A 121 -6.77 -2.81 30.78
N ASP A 122 -6.83 -1.53 30.38
CA ASP A 122 -6.06 -0.43 30.98
C ASP A 122 -6.87 0.38 32.02
N ALA A 123 -8.18 0.15 32.16
CA ALA A 123 -9.07 0.87 33.07
C ALA A 123 -9.38 0.07 34.35
N ARG A 124 -8.36 -0.57 34.94
CA ARG A 124 -8.53 -1.47 36.10
C ARG A 124 -8.84 -0.76 37.43
N ASP A 125 -8.82 0.58 37.43
CA ASP A 125 -8.97 1.41 38.63
C ASP A 125 -10.37 2.03 38.79
N ILE A 126 -11.34 1.71 37.92
CA ILE A 126 -12.73 2.14 38.10
C ILE A 126 -13.24 1.60 39.43
N ALA A 127 -13.66 2.50 40.34
CA ALA A 127 -14.08 2.16 41.69
C ALA A 127 -15.13 3.18 42.21
N LEU A 128 -16.36 3.08 41.71
CA LEU A 128 -17.49 3.90 42.16
C LEU A 128 -17.79 3.66 43.64
N LYS A 129 -18.10 4.75 44.35
CA LYS A 129 -18.39 4.71 45.79
C LYS A 129 -19.90 4.66 46.02
N PRO A 130 -20.35 4.24 47.21
CA PRO A 130 -21.76 4.31 47.58
C PRO A 130 -22.37 5.70 47.30
N GLY A 131 -23.43 5.75 46.51
CA GLY A 131 -24.12 6.98 46.11
C GLY A 131 -23.57 7.69 44.87
N ASP A 132 -22.59 7.13 44.18
CA ASP A 132 -22.09 7.68 42.92
C ASP A 132 -22.98 7.34 41.71
N GLY A 133 -23.92 6.40 41.83
CA GLY A 133 -24.80 5.98 40.75
C GLY A 133 -25.61 7.11 40.11
N GLN A 134 -26.09 8.10 40.88
CA GLN A 134 -26.77 9.27 40.31
C GLN A 134 -25.81 10.18 39.53
N LYS A 135 -24.57 10.35 40.01
CA LYS A 135 -23.57 11.17 39.32
C LYS A 135 -23.13 10.50 38.02
N PHE A 136 -22.95 9.17 38.08
CA PHE A 136 -22.61 8.40 36.91
C PHE A 136 -23.74 8.39 35.88
N ALA A 137 -24.99 8.27 36.30
CA ALA A 137 -26.14 8.45 35.41
C ALA A 137 -26.16 9.84 34.77
N ALA A 138 -25.92 10.91 35.55
CA ALA A 138 -25.86 12.27 35.03
C ALA A 138 -24.75 12.46 33.99
N GLU A 139 -23.60 11.82 34.19
CA GLU A 139 -22.50 11.86 33.23
C GLU A 139 -22.82 11.10 31.94
N ILE A 140 -23.44 9.91 32.03
CA ILE A 140 -23.92 9.19 30.84
C ILE A 140 -24.94 10.05 30.07
N ILE A 141 -25.87 10.70 30.76
CA ILE A 141 -26.86 11.61 30.14
C ILE A 141 -26.16 12.78 29.44
N ARG A 142 -25.14 13.38 30.07
CA ARG A 142 -24.34 14.43 29.45
C ARG A 142 -23.68 13.95 28.16
N LEU A 143 -23.17 12.72 28.14
CA LEU A 143 -22.53 12.12 26.96
C LEU A 143 -23.54 11.75 25.86
N ILE A 144 -24.76 11.33 26.22
CA ILE A 144 -25.88 11.19 25.27
C ILE A 144 -26.16 12.54 24.61
N ASP A 145 -26.33 13.61 25.41
CA ASP A 145 -26.68 14.93 24.87
C ASP A 145 -25.52 15.53 24.05
N LEU A 146 -24.27 15.30 24.45
CA LEU A 146 -23.10 15.86 23.79
C LEU A 146 -22.74 15.12 22.50
N TYR A 147 -22.67 13.78 22.55
CA TYR A 147 -22.14 12.97 21.46
C TYR A 147 -23.20 12.15 20.72
N GLY A 148 -24.39 11.98 21.29
CA GLY A 148 -25.45 11.15 20.71
C GLY A 148 -25.21 9.65 20.85
N ILE A 149 -24.52 9.22 21.91
CA ILE A 149 -24.26 7.79 22.14
C ILE A 149 -25.56 7.04 22.39
N ASP A 150 -25.64 5.83 21.84
CA ASP A 150 -26.84 5.00 21.84
C ASP A 150 -26.89 4.01 23.00
N GLY A 151 -25.78 3.84 23.72
CA GLY A 151 -25.70 2.85 24.79
C GLY A 151 -24.38 2.81 25.54
N ILE A 152 -24.35 1.96 26.57
CA ILE A 152 -23.16 1.61 27.34
C ILE A 152 -22.94 0.11 27.30
N ASP A 153 -21.71 -0.29 26.99
CA ASP A 153 -21.19 -1.63 27.16
C ASP A 153 -20.39 -1.70 28.47
N ILE A 154 -20.61 -2.71 29.30
CA ILE A 154 -19.83 -2.96 30.52
C ILE A 154 -18.69 -3.92 30.19
N ASP A 155 -17.47 -3.41 30.12
CA ASP A 155 -16.24 -4.17 29.84
C ASP A 155 -15.25 -4.05 31.01
N LEU A 156 -15.74 -4.33 32.21
CA LEU A 156 -14.91 -4.37 33.41
C LEU A 156 -14.09 -5.67 33.43
N GLU A 157 -12.78 -5.54 33.64
CA GLU A 157 -11.86 -6.67 33.73
C GLU A 157 -11.18 -6.74 35.11
N GLY A 158 -10.86 -7.95 35.56
CA GLY A 158 -10.09 -8.19 36.78
C GLY A 158 -10.69 -7.55 38.03
N HIS A 159 -9.87 -6.79 38.79
CA HIS A 159 -10.29 -6.22 40.07
C HIS A 159 -11.46 -5.21 39.94
N SER A 160 -11.54 -4.49 38.81
CA SER A 160 -12.55 -3.45 38.57
C SER A 160 -13.98 -3.99 38.66
N ILE A 161 -14.21 -5.28 38.37
CA ILE A 161 -15.53 -5.91 38.45
C ILE A 161 -16.10 -5.83 39.88
N THR A 162 -15.24 -6.04 40.88
CA THR A 162 -15.61 -6.10 42.31
C THR A 162 -15.14 -4.89 43.11
N ALA A 163 -14.49 -3.93 42.45
CA ALA A 163 -13.91 -2.77 43.13
C ALA A 163 -15.01 -1.89 43.74
N ALA A 164 -14.79 -1.48 44.99
CA ALA A 164 -15.67 -0.61 45.78
C ALA A 164 -17.16 -1.00 45.68
N SER A 165 -17.98 -0.20 45.00
CA SER A 165 -19.42 -0.41 44.84
C SER A 165 -19.83 -0.53 43.37
N ASN A 166 -18.91 -0.90 42.47
CA ASN A 166 -19.20 -1.02 41.03
C ASN A 166 -20.37 -1.97 40.75
N GLN A 167 -20.44 -3.13 41.43
CA GLN A 167 -21.50 -4.11 41.24
C GLN A 167 -22.90 -3.60 41.61
N THR A 168 -23.01 -2.48 42.34
CA THR A 168 -24.29 -1.87 42.72
C THR A 168 -24.53 -0.52 42.04
N GLU A 169 -23.51 0.33 41.96
CA GLU A 169 -23.63 1.71 41.46
C GLU A 169 -23.74 1.77 39.93
N ILE A 170 -23.01 0.91 39.20
CA ILE A 170 -23.10 0.85 37.72
C ILE A 170 -24.50 0.39 37.30
N PRO A 171 -25.06 -0.74 37.81
CA PRO A 171 -26.44 -1.09 37.51
C PRO A 171 -27.47 -0.03 37.92
N ALA A 172 -27.28 0.64 39.06
CA ALA A 172 -28.19 1.71 39.50
C ALA A 172 -28.20 2.89 38.52
N ALA A 173 -27.02 3.32 38.06
CA ALA A 173 -26.88 4.38 37.07
C ALA A 173 -27.55 4.01 35.75
N LEU A 174 -27.25 2.83 35.22
CA LEU A 174 -27.79 2.37 33.92
C LEU A 174 -29.32 2.22 33.94
N LYS A 175 -29.91 1.82 35.07
CA LYS A 175 -31.38 1.81 35.23
C LYS A 175 -31.99 3.20 35.17
N ILE A 176 -31.34 4.22 35.77
CA ILE A 176 -31.79 5.61 35.67
C ILE A 176 -31.80 6.05 34.21
N VAL A 177 -30.70 5.80 33.49
CA VAL A 177 -30.56 6.19 32.08
C VAL A 177 -31.57 5.46 31.20
N LYS A 178 -31.69 4.13 31.27
CA LYS A 178 -32.64 3.34 30.46
C LYS A 178 -34.11 3.73 30.72
N ASN A 179 -34.45 4.09 31.96
CA ASN A 179 -35.81 4.56 32.28
C ASN A 179 -36.12 5.93 31.65
N GLN A 180 -35.11 6.78 31.47
CA GLN A 180 -35.27 8.06 30.77
C GLN A 180 -35.20 7.91 29.24
N TYR A 181 -34.38 6.98 28.75
CA TYR A 181 -34.15 6.70 27.33
C TYR A 181 -34.43 5.21 27.05
N PRO A 182 -35.69 4.82 26.76
CA PRO A 182 -36.06 3.41 26.63
C PRO A 182 -35.32 2.63 25.53
N LYS A 183 -34.82 3.32 24.51
CA LYS A 183 -34.02 2.73 23.42
C LYS A 183 -32.53 2.62 23.73
N PHE A 184 -32.06 3.21 24.82
CA PHE A 184 -30.65 3.22 25.18
C PHE A 184 -30.13 1.80 25.40
N ILE A 185 -29.10 1.39 24.69
CA ILE A 185 -28.61 0.00 24.71
C ILE A 185 -27.75 -0.22 25.95
N ILE A 186 -27.99 -1.32 26.66
CA ILE A 186 -27.11 -1.80 27.73
C ILE A 186 -26.55 -3.16 27.30
N SER A 187 -25.23 -3.24 27.17
CA SER A 187 -24.52 -4.50 26.92
C SER A 187 -23.40 -4.77 27.92
N MET A 188 -22.79 -5.94 27.84
CA MET A 188 -21.62 -6.31 28.63
C MET A 188 -20.69 -7.20 27.80
N ALA A 189 -19.38 -7.06 28.00
CA ALA A 189 -18.34 -7.87 27.36
C ALA A 189 -17.47 -8.64 28.37
N PRO A 190 -18.04 -9.47 29.27
CA PRO A 190 -17.27 -10.16 30.29
C PRO A 190 -16.32 -11.22 29.69
N GLU A 191 -15.12 -11.35 30.23
CA GLU A 191 -14.30 -12.56 30.04
C GLU A 191 -15.11 -13.79 30.50
N PHE A 192 -15.25 -14.81 29.63
CA PHE A 192 -16.20 -15.90 29.89
C PHE A 192 -16.01 -16.66 31.22
N PRO A 193 -14.80 -16.78 31.82
CA PRO A 193 -14.65 -17.42 33.14
C PRO A 193 -15.43 -16.70 34.24
N TYR A 194 -15.67 -15.40 34.13
CA TYR A 194 -16.48 -14.65 35.10
C TYR A 194 -17.98 -14.93 35.01
N LEU A 195 -18.41 -15.73 34.02
CA LEU A 195 -19.78 -16.20 33.85
C LEU A 195 -20.04 -17.57 34.47
N ALA A 196 -19.07 -18.14 35.18
CA ALA A 196 -19.34 -19.28 36.06
C ALA A 196 -20.48 -18.95 37.05
N THR A 197 -21.20 -19.95 37.57
CA THR A 197 -22.37 -19.76 38.46
C THR A 197 -22.11 -18.82 39.65
N TYR A 198 -20.87 -18.78 40.16
CA TYR A 198 -20.41 -17.90 41.23
C TYR A 198 -19.35 -16.90 40.79
N GLY A 199 -19.27 -16.63 39.48
CA GLY A 199 -18.33 -15.70 38.87
C GLY A 199 -18.65 -14.23 39.19
N ALA A 200 -17.63 -13.38 39.05
CA ALA A 200 -17.68 -11.99 39.50
C ALA A 200 -18.72 -11.12 38.76
N TYR A 201 -19.14 -11.51 37.55
CA TYR A 201 -20.15 -10.77 36.78
C TYR A 201 -21.60 -11.09 37.17
N GLY A 202 -21.84 -12.21 37.85
CA GLY A 202 -23.18 -12.66 38.23
C GLY A 202 -24.04 -11.58 38.92
N PRO A 203 -23.52 -10.83 39.91
CA PRO A 203 -24.26 -9.75 40.57
C PRO A 203 -24.70 -8.61 39.64
N ILE A 204 -23.84 -8.21 38.70
CA ILE A 204 -24.13 -7.13 37.73
C ILE A 204 -25.24 -7.58 36.78
N ILE A 205 -25.10 -8.78 36.21
CA ILE A 205 -26.08 -9.36 35.27
C ILE A 205 -27.43 -9.51 35.93
N LYS A 206 -27.46 -10.08 37.15
CA LYS A 206 -28.69 -10.23 37.93
C LYS A 206 -29.34 -8.88 38.25
N SER A 207 -28.56 -7.86 38.59
CA SER A 207 -29.10 -6.52 38.86
C SER A 207 -29.73 -5.92 37.60
N LEU A 208 -29.17 -6.17 36.42
CA LEU A 208 -29.63 -5.64 35.14
C LEU A 208 -30.63 -6.55 34.40
N GLU A 209 -31.12 -7.62 35.03
CA GLU A 209 -32.20 -8.43 34.46
C GLU A 209 -33.40 -7.56 34.06
N GLY A 210 -33.85 -7.72 32.82
CA GLY A 210 -34.90 -6.90 32.21
C GLY A 210 -34.44 -5.54 31.64
N TYR A 211 -33.20 -5.11 31.91
CA TYR A 211 -32.64 -3.85 31.41
C TYR A 211 -31.60 -4.04 30.29
N TYR A 212 -30.74 -5.08 30.37
CA TYR A 212 -29.74 -5.32 29.34
C TYR A 212 -30.36 -5.85 28.04
N ASP A 213 -29.79 -5.43 26.91
CA ASP A 213 -30.23 -5.80 25.57
C ASP A 213 -29.48 -7.04 25.08
N PHE A 214 -28.18 -7.12 25.33
CA PHE A 214 -27.37 -8.31 25.05
C PHE A 214 -26.11 -8.40 25.92
N ILE A 215 -25.47 -9.57 25.94
CA ILE A 215 -24.17 -9.83 26.55
C ILE A 215 -23.33 -10.52 25.47
N ALA A 216 -22.11 -10.03 25.25
CA ALA A 216 -21.18 -10.53 24.24
C ALA A 216 -19.87 -10.95 24.93
N PRO A 217 -19.81 -12.12 25.61
CA PRO A 217 -18.65 -12.48 26.39
C PRO A 217 -17.43 -12.70 25.49
N GLN A 218 -16.25 -12.38 26.03
CA GLN A 218 -14.98 -12.56 25.35
C GLN A 218 -14.59 -14.05 25.38
N TYR A 219 -14.62 -14.72 24.24
CA TYR A 219 -14.23 -16.13 24.08
C TYR A 219 -12.74 -16.25 23.70
N TYR A 220 -11.92 -15.33 24.22
CA TYR A 220 -10.51 -15.17 23.87
C TYR A 220 -9.70 -14.73 25.09
N ASN A 221 -8.37 -14.79 24.95
CA ASN A 221 -7.38 -14.50 26.00
C ASN A 221 -7.42 -15.43 27.24
N GLN A 222 -8.19 -16.52 27.21
CA GLN A 222 -8.36 -17.49 28.30
C GLN A 222 -8.05 -18.93 27.86
N ALA A 223 -6.94 -19.14 27.13
CA ALA A 223 -6.62 -20.41 26.46
C ALA A 223 -6.76 -21.67 27.33
N GLY A 224 -6.44 -21.57 28.63
CA GLY A 224 -6.48 -22.68 29.58
C GLY A 224 -7.88 -22.98 30.14
N ASP A 225 -8.81 -22.03 30.02
CA ASP A 225 -10.18 -22.17 30.52
C ASP A 225 -11.08 -22.87 29.50
N GLY A 226 -12.21 -23.40 29.97
CA GLY A 226 -13.07 -24.25 29.17
C GLY A 226 -14.30 -24.75 29.90
N ILE A 227 -14.84 -25.85 29.38
CA ILE A 227 -16.03 -26.52 29.91
C ILE A 227 -15.66 -27.96 30.22
N TRP A 228 -15.99 -28.42 31.42
CA TRP A 228 -15.77 -29.80 31.89
C TRP A 228 -17.11 -30.45 32.18
N ALA A 229 -17.53 -31.37 31.31
CA ALA A 229 -18.79 -32.10 31.46
C ALA A 229 -18.77 -33.42 30.69
N SER A 230 -19.42 -34.45 31.24
CA SER A 230 -19.39 -35.81 30.68
C SER A 230 -20.13 -35.98 29.35
N ASP A 231 -21.00 -35.03 28.98
CA ASP A 231 -21.72 -35.00 27.70
C ASP A 231 -20.91 -34.34 26.56
N ILE A 232 -19.75 -33.76 26.88
CA ILE A 232 -18.80 -33.23 25.89
C ILE A 232 -17.90 -34.38 25.44
N PRO A 233 -17.70 -34.60 24.12
CA PRO A 233 -16.71 -35.56 23.63
C PRO A 233 -15.35 -35.31 24.28
N GLY A 234 -14.72 -36.34 24.84
CA GLY A 234 -13.47 -36.20 25.59
C GLY A 234 -13.60 -35.64 27.02
N GLY A 235 -14.82 -35.40 27.51
CA GLY A 235 -15.11 -34.95 28.88
C GLY A 235 -14.81 -33.47 29.17
N SER A 236 -14.19 -32.76 28.23
CA SER A 236 -13.92 -31.32 28.32
C SER A 236 -13.58 -30.74 26.96
N VAL A 237 -13.62 -29.41 26.86
CA VAL A 237 -13.08 -28.63 25.74
C VAL A 237 -12.63 -27.26 26.25
N THR A 238 -11.45 -26.80 25.84
CA THR A 238 -10.89 -25.51 26.26
C THR A 238 -10.91 -24.49 25.13
N GLN A 239 -10.81 -23.21 25.47
CA GLN A 239 -10.80 -22.12 24.50
C GLN A 239 -9.59 -22.19 23.56
N GLY A 240 -8.45 -22.71 24.04
CA GLY A 240 -7.23 -22.90 23.27
C GLY A 240 -7.21 -24.15 22.38
N ASP A 241 -8.23 -25.02 22.42
CA ASP A 241 -8.29 -26.22 21.58
C ASP A 241 -8.73 -25.85 20.14
N GLU A 242 -7.75 -25.56 19.29
CA GLU A 242 -7.99 -25.20 17.89
C GLU A 242 -8.56 -26.36 17.07
N SER A 243 -8.30 -27.62 17.45
CA SER A 243 -8.83 -28.78 16.74
C SER A 243 -10.32 -29.01 16.99
N ARG A 244 -10.83 -28.41 18.07
CA ARG A 244 -12.21 -28.53 18.53
C ARG A 244 -12.85 -27.16 18.76
N LYS A 245 -12.47 -26.17 17.94
CA LYS A 245 -13.00 -24.81 18.05
C LYS A 245 -14.52 -24.78 17.96
N ALA A 246 -15.11 -25.49 17.00
CA ALA A 246 -16.57 -25.59 16.84
C ALA A 246 -17.25 -26.14 18.10
N ASP A 247 -16.67 -27.17 18.72
CA ASP A 247 -17.16 -27.74 19.97
C ASP A 247 -17.07 -26.73 21.12
N PHE A 248 -15.93 -26.05 21.26
CA PHE A 248 -15.76 -25.03 22.30
C PHE A 248 -16.82 -23.94 22.19
N LEU A 249 -16.97 -23.36 21.00
CA LEU A 249 -17.96 -22.32 20.72
C LEU A 249 -19.37 -22.83 21.04
N TYR A 250 -19.74 -24.00 20.54
CA TYR A 250 -21.06 -24.57 20.79
C TYR A 250 -21.31 -24.85 22.28
N TYR A 251 -20.44 -25.59 22.96
CA TYR A 251 -20.70 -26.05 24.32
C TYR A 251 -20.65 -24.92 25.35
N LEU A 252 -19.76 -23.93 25.18
CA LEU A 252 -19.75 -22.74 26.04
C LEU A 252 -21.05 -21.93 25.87
N THR A 253 -21.43 -21.67 24.62
CA THR A 253 -22.65 -20.91 24.32
C THR A 253 -23.90 -21.66 24.79
N ASP A 254 -24.00 -22.96 24.53
CA ASP A 254 -25.10 -23.81 25.00
C ASP A 254 -25.22 -23.82 26.53
N SER A 255 -24.07 -23.86 27.23
CA SER A 255 -24.01 -23.77 28.68
C SER A 255 -24.55 -22.45 29.22
N LEU A 256 -24.18 -21.34 28.60
CA LEU A 256 -24.67 -20.02 28.98
C LEU A 256 -26.16 -19.85 28.66
N ILE A 257 -26.66 -20.39 27.54
CA ILE A 257 -28.08 -20.33 27.18
C ILE A 257 -28.97 -21.03 28.22
N HIS A 258 -28.50 -22.17 28.71
CA HIS A 258 -29.29 -23.05 29.58
C HIS A 258 -28.93 -22.97 31.05
N GLY A 259 -27.88 -22.23 31.44
CA GLY A 259 -27.37 -22.19 32.82
C GLY A 259 -26.87 -23.55 33.28
N THR A 260 -26.14 -24.26 32.42
CA THR A 260 -25.64 -25.62 32.67
C THR A 260 -24.11 -25.66 32.71
N ARG A 261 -23.56 -26.83 33.08
CA ARG A 261 -22.11 -27.11 33.14
C ARG A 261 -21.30 -26.07 33.94
N GLY A 262 -21.92 -25.52 34.98
CA GLY A 262 -21.27 -24.57 35.90
C GLY A 262 -21.32 -23.09 35.50
N PHE A 263 -22.15 -22.73 34.52
CA PHE A 263 -22.31 -21.34 34.06
C PHE A 263 -23.67 -20.74 34.47
N ILE A 264 -23.75 -19.41 34.51
CA ILE A 264 -25.02 -18.69 34.68
C ILE A 264 -25.88 -18.79 33.42
N GLN A 265 -27.16 -18.46 33.53
CA GLN A 265 -28.07 -18.42 32.40
C GLN A 265 -28.14 -17.02 31.76
N ILE A 266 -28.01 -16.96 30.44
CA ILE A 266 -28.22 -15.77 29.59
C ILE A 266 -29.16 -16.19 28.44
N PRO A 267 -30.30 -15.52 28.21
CA PRO A 267 -31.20 -15.88 27.12
C PRO A 267 -30.49 -15.88 25.75
N ALA A 268 -30.75 -16.89 24.90
CA ALA A 268 -30.08 -17.03 23.61
C ALA A 268 -30.19 -15.77 22.73
N ASN A 269 -31.40 -15.20 22.64
CA ASN A 269 -31.66 -13.97 21.89
C ASN A 269 -31.03 -12.70 22.52
N LYS A 270 -30.28 -12.83 23.61
CA LYS A 270 -29.48 -11.79 24.25
C LYS A 270 -28.01 -12.18 24.39
N LEU A 271 -27.58 -13.31 23.84
CA LEU A 271 -26.20 -13.77 23.92
C LEU A 271 -25.52 -13.62 22.55
N ALA A 272 -24.35 -13.00 22.49
CA ALA A 272 -23.49 -12.99 21.32
C ALA A 272 -22.15 -13.67 21.63
N ILE A 273 -21.43 -14.17 20.63
CA ILE A 273 -20.10 -14.75 20.80
C ILE A 273 -19.05 -13.69 20.47
N GLY A 274 -18.17 -13.35 21.42
CA GLY A 274 -17.06 -12.41 21.22
C GLY A 274 -15.79 -13.11 20.75
N LEU A 275 -15.26 -12.71 19.59
CA LEU A 275 -14.09 -13.31 18.96
C LEU A 275 -13.04 -12.26 18.57
N PRO A 276 -11.73 -12.58 18.59
CA PRO A 276 -10.72 -11.71 18.00
C PRO A 276 -10.93 -11.59 16.50
N SER A 277 -10.72 -10.41 15.92
CA SER A 277 -10.87 -10.22 14.46
C SER A 277 -9.83 -11.01 13.68
N ASN A 278 -8.62 -11.12 14.24
CA ASN A 278 -7.47 -11.80 13.66
C ASN A 278 -6.48 -12.20 14.79
N PRO A 279 -5.37 -12.89 14.48
CA PRO A 279 -4.40 -13.33 15.48
C PRO A 279 -3.60 -12.22 16.17
N ASP A 280 -3.60 -10.97 15.66
CA ASP A 280 -2.98 -9.83 16.33
C ASP A 280 -3.89 -9.23 17.41
N ALA A 281 -5.20 -9.39 17.28
CA ALA A 281 -6.17 -8.76 18.16
C ALA A 281 -6.23 -9.36 19.57
N ALA A 282 -5.86 -10.64 19.72
CA ALA A 282 -5.84 -11.34 21.00
C ALA A 282 -4.74 -12.41 21.02
N ALA A 283 -4.25 -12.77 22.21
CA ALA A 283 -3.21 -13.79 22.37
C ALA A 283 -3.65 -15.18 21.86
N ASN A 284 -4.94 -15.48 22.00
CA ASN A 284 -5.56 -16.75 21.64
C ASN A 284 -7.07 -16.54 21.47
N GLY A 285 -7.77 -17.51 20.86
CA GLY A 285 -9.23 -17.47 20.69
C GLY A 285 -9.70 -17.07 19.29
N TYR A 286 -8.79 -16.58 18.42
CA TYR A 286 -9.09 -16.35 17.02
C TYR A 286 -9.59 -17.62 16.34
N ALA A 287 -10.74 -17.55 15.69
CA ALA A 287 -11.29 -18.66 14.92
C ALA A 287 -10.62 -18.72 13.55
N ARG A 288 -9.52 -19.47 13.44
CA ARG A 288 -8.72 -19.60 12.22
C ARG A 288 -9.54 -20.11 11.04
N ASN A 289 -10.36 -21.12 11.29
CA ASN A 289 -11.25 -21.70 10.30
C ASN A 289 -12.67 -21.16 10.50
N GLU A 290 -13.18 -20.48 9.47
CA GLU A 290 -14.53 -19.91 9.47
C GLU A 290 -15.62 -20.96 9.68
N ALA A 291 -15.39 -22.19 9.16
CA ALA A 291 -16.33 -23.29 9.26
C ALA A 291 -16.65 -23.66 10.72
N ASP A 292 -15.75 -23.40 11.66
CA ASP A 292 -15.97 -23.71 13.08
C ASP A 292 -17.05 -22.83 13.71
N VAL A 293 -17.00 -21.52 13.44
CA VAL A 293 -18.02 -20.56 13.90
C VAL A 293 -19.37 -20.89 13.26
N ARG A 294 -19.37 -21.19 11.95
CA ARG A 294 -20.59 -21.58 11.21
C ARG A 294 -21.19 -22.86 11.76
N ALA A 295 -20.39 -23.89 12.04
CA ALA A 295 -20.86 -25.15 12.58
C ALA A 295 -21.52 -24.96 13.97
N ALA A 296 -20.88 -24.19 14.86
CA ALA A 296 -21.46 -23.86 16.16
C ALA A 296 -22.77 -23.08 16.03
N TRP A 297 -22.79 -22.04 15.19
CA TRP A 297 -23.98 -21.21 14.90
C TRP A 297 -25.15 -22.05 14.37
N GLN A 298 -24.90 -22.89 13.37
CA GLN A 298 -25.91 -23.77 12.78
C GLN A 298 -26.44 -24.78 13.78
N LYS A 299 -25.57 -25.33 14.64
CA LYS A 299 -25.97 -26.29 15.68
C LYS A 299 -26.88 -25.64 16.72
N LEU A 300 -26.59 -24.41 17.15
CA LEU A 300 -27.45 -23.60 18.04
C LEU A 300 -28.80 -23.30 17.39
N ASN A 301 -28.81 -22.92 16.11
CA ASN A 301 -30.04 -22.67 15.37
C ASN A 301 -30.89 -23.94 15.20
N ALA A 302 -30.27 -25.07 14.86
CA ALA A 302 -30.95 -26.35 14.66
C ALA A 302 -31.63 -26.88 15.93
N GLN A 303 -31.12 -26.53 17.12
CA GLN A 303 -31.74 -26.87 18.39
C GLN A 303 -32.75 -25.80 18.90
N GLY A 304 -33.04 -24.77 18.10
CA GLY A 304 -34.05 -23.76 18.42
C GLY A 304 -33.58 -22.68 19.39
N THR A 305 -32.27 -22.47 19.55
CA THR A 305 -31.69 -21.42 20.40
C THR A 305 -30.83 -20.44 19.59
N PRO A 306 -31.42 -19.72 18.61
CA PRO A 306 -30.67 -18.73 17.83
C PRO A 306 -30.12 -17.64 18.74
N ILE A 307 -28.84 -17.35 18.57
CA ILE A 307 -28.13 -16.36 19.36
C ILE A 307 -28.28 -14.95 18.78
N LYS A 308 -27.99 -13.93 19.60
CA LYS A 308 -28.13 -12.52 19.24
C LYS A 308 -27.14 -12.07 18.17
N GLY A 309 -25.95 -12.65 18.07
CA GLY A 309 -24.95 -12.12 17.17
C GLY A 309 -23.54 -12.61 17.40
N LEU A 310 -22.61 -11.92 16.73
CA LEU A 310 -21.18 -12.04 16.92
C LEU A 310 -20.60 -10.69 17.31
N MET A 311 -19.58 -10.68 18.15
CA MET A 311 -18.83 -9.51 18.55
C MET A 311 -17.37 -9.70 18.18
N THR A 312 -16.68 -8.61 17.85
CA THR A 312 -15.24 -8.64 17.67
C THR A 312 -14.46 -7.55 18.37
N TRP A 313 -13.34 -7.97 18.96
CA TRP A 313 -12.20 -7.11 19.22
C TRP A 313 -11.22 -7.28 18.05
N SER A 314 -11.10 -6.31 17.14
CA SER A 314 -11.84 -5.04 17.02
C SER A 314 -11.93 -4.62 15.55
N ILE A 315 -12.79 -3.66 15.21
CA ILE A 315 -12.91 -3.14 13.84
C ILE A 315 -11.56 -2.59 13.34
N ASN A 316 -10.81 -1.93 14.22
CA ASN A 316 -9.48 -1.43 13.92
C ASN A 316 -8.50 -2.58 13.61
N TRP A 317 -8.56 -3.69 14.36
CA TRP A 317 -7.77 -4.87 14.05
C TRP A 317 -8.19 -5.51 12.73
N ASP A 318 -9.50 -5.59 12.46
CA ASP A 318 -10.04 -6.13 11.22
C ASP A 318 -9.52 -5.36 9.98
N ALA A 319 -9.41 -4.04 10.09
CA ALA A 319 -8.80 -3.15 9.09
C ALA A 319 -7.26 -3.09 9.13
N GLY A 320 -6.63 -3.83 10.04
CA GLY A 320 -5.20 -3.74 10.34
C GLY A 320 -4.28 -4.45 9.36
N THR A 321 -3.00 -4.45 9.69
CA THR A 321 -1.94 -5.16 8.96
C THR A 321 -1.14 -6.07 9.88
N SER A 322 -0.70 -7.23 9.38
CA SER A 322 0.25 -8.09 10.11
C SER A 322 1.64 -7.45 10.22
N ALA A 323 2.55 -8.06 10.98
CA ALA A 323 3.94 -7.60 11.14
C ALA A 323 4.70 -7.41 9.81
N ASN A 324 4.32 -8.14 8.76
CA ASN A 324 4.92 -8.04 7.43
C ASN A 324 4.27 -6.94 6.55
N GLY A 325 3.32 -6.18 7.10
CA GLY A 325 2.59 -5.13 6.37
C GLY A 325 1.45 -5.66 5.48
N ASN A 326 1.13 -6.96 5.54
CA ASN A 326 0.01 -7.52 4.77
C ASN A 326 -1.32 -7.11 5.44
N PRO A 327 -2.28 -6.54 4.69
CA PRO A 327 -3.58 -6.18 5.24
C PRO A 327 -4.39 -7.42 5.62
N TYR A 328 -5.05 -7.39 6.78
CA TYR A 328 -6.08 -8.36 7.16
C TYR A 328 -7.33 -8.21 6.28
N GLY A 329 -7.54 -7.00 5.74
CA GLY A 329 -8.50 -6.74 4.67
C GLY A 329 -9.95 -6.85 5.13
N ASN A 330 -10.26 -6.50 6.38
CA ASN A 330 -11.61 -6.65 6.94
C ASN A 330 -12.11 -8.10 6.84
N GLU A 331 -11.26 -9.07 7.21
CA GLU A 331 -11.63 -10.48 7.09
C GLU A 331 -12.80 -10.85 8.01
N PHE A 332 -12.85 -10.37 9.25
CA PHE A 332 -13.89 -10.77 10.20
C PHE A 332 -15.29 -10.39 9.70
N VAL A 333 -15.47 -9.12 9.30
CA VAL A 333 -16.76 -8.67 8.75
C VAL A 333 -17.10 -9.39 7.45
N ARG A 334 -16.12 -9.64 6.56
CA ARG A 334 -16.37 -10.37 5.29
C ARG A 334 -16.81 -11.81 5.53
N ARG A 335 -16.22 -12.49 6.50
CA ARG A 335 -16.57 -13.87 6.87
C ARG A 335 -17.95 -13.93 7.52
N TYR A 336 -18.25 -13.03 8.45
CA TYR A 336 -19.35 -13.24 9.40
C TYR A 336 -20.57 -12.35 9.21
N ALA A 337 -20.51 -11.24 8.47
CA ALA A 337 -21.68 -10.39 8.25
C ALA A 337 -22.85 -11.16 7.60
N GLY A 338 -22.58 -11.89 6.51
CA GLY A 338 -23.62 -12.69 5.83
C GLY A 338 -24.20 -13.81 6.72
N LEU A 339 -23.35 -14.45 7.55
CA LEU A 339 -23.80 -15.44 8.53
C LEU A 339 -24.79 -14.82 9.54
N VAL A 340 -24.49 -13.63 10.03
CA VAL A 340 -25.29 -12.94 11.05
C VAL A 340 -26.58 -12.38 10.46
N HIS A 341 -26.52 -11.61 9.36
CA HIS A 341 -27.67 -10.84 8.87
C HIS A 341 -28.68 -11.65 8.09
N GLU A 342 -28.19 -12.57 7.27
CA GLU A 342 -29.05 -13.29 6.34
C GLU A 342 -29.29 -14.73 6.82
N ASN A 343 -28.49 -15.21 7.78
CA ASN A 343 -28.37 -16.65 8.08
C ASN A 343 -28.14 -17.47 6.80
N THR A 344 -27.57 -16.83 5.78
CA THR A 344 -27.24 -17.39 4.48
C THR A 344 -25.72 -17.55 4.39
N LEU A 345 -25.33 -18.39 3.45
CA LEU A 345 -23.96 -18.52 3.00
C LEU A 345 -23.68 -17.37 2.02
N PRO A 346 -22.62 -16.58 2.20
CA PRO A 346 -21.78 -16.29 1.06
C PRO A 346 -21.08 -17.62 0.70
N ASP A 347 -21.24 -18.08 -0.52
CA ASP A 347 -20.44 -19.19 -1.08
C ASP A 347 -18.99 -18.71 -1.25
N ILE A 348 -18.27 -18.53 -0.14
CA ILE A 348 -16.87 -18.14 -0.13
C ILE A 348 -16.06 -19.42 -0.06
N ASP A 349 -15.33 -19.67 -1.13
CA ASP A 349 -14.32 -20.72 -1.18
C ASP A 349 -13.25 -20.52 -0.09
N HIS A 350 -12.90 -21.61 0.59
CA HIS A 350 -11.78 -21.68 1.52
C HIS A 350 -10.74 -22.72 1.11
N GLU A 351 -11.02 -23.49 0.07
CA GLU A 351 -10.08 -24.44 -0.48
C GLU A 351 -9.20 -23.69 -1.47
N ALA A 352 -7.89 -23.76 -1.28
CA ALA A 352 -6.97 -23.17 -2.21
C ALA A 352 -6.90 -24.04 -3.48
N PRO A 353 -6.64 -23.45 -4.66
CA PRO A 353 -6.45 -24.23 -5.86
C PRO A 353 -5.40 -25.32 -5.70
N GLY A 354 -5.59 -26.43 -6.43
CA GLY A 354 -4.58 -27.47 -6.54
C GLY A 354 -3.25 -26.92 -7.07
N GLN A 355 -2.14 -27.54 -6.68
CA GLN A 355 -0.80 -27.16 -7.16
C GLN A 355 -0.76 -27.17 -8.70
N PRO A 356 -0.32 -26.07 -9.35
CA PRO A 356 -0.18 -26.06 -10.80
C PRO A 356 0.82 -27.10 -11.28
N GLY A 357 0.67 -27.52 -12.55
CA GLY A 357 1.71 -28.31 -13.20
C GLY A 357 3.04 -27.55 -13.30
N ASN A 358 4.15 -28.28 -13.41
CA ASN A 358 5.46 -27.65 -13.57
C ASN A 358 5.51 -26.84 -14.89
N PRO A 359 5.99 -25.59 -14.87
CA PRO A 359 6.14 -24.80 -16.08
C PRO A 359 7.15 -25.46 -17.02
N THR A 360 6.82 -25.53 -18.30
CA THR A 360 7.71 -25.99 -19.36
C THR A 360 8.01 -24.82 -20.27
N ALA A 361 9.27 -24.67 -20.65
CA ALA A 361 9.71 -23.59 -21.54
C ALA A 361 9.75 -24.06 -23.00
N HIS A 362 9.30 -23.20 -23.90
CA HIS A 362 9.34 -23.38 -25.34
C HIS A 362 9.60 -22.02 -26.01
N GLU A 363 9.99 -22.04 -27.29
CA GLU A 363 10.37 -20.83 -28.03
C GLU A 363 11.43 -19.97 -27.31
N VAL A 364 12.41 -20.63 -26.67
CA VAL A 364 13.49 -19.98 -25.92
C VAL A 364 14.41 -19.23 -26.88
N ALA A 365 14.40 -17.90 -26.80
CA ALA A 365 15.23 -16.99 -27.59
C ALA A 365 16.05 -16.08 -26.67
N ALA A 366 16.97 -15.30 -27.25
CA ALA A 366 17.89 -14.45 -26.52
C ALA A 366 17.20 -13.37 -25.66
N ASN A 367 15.97 -12.99 -26.01
CA ASN A 367 15.17 -11.96 -25.36
C ASN A 367 13.71 -12.40 -25.10
N LYS A 368 13.41 -13.71 -25.20
CA LYS A 368 12.07 -14.24 -25.01
C LYS A 368 12.09 -15.65 -24.44
N ILE A 369 11.23 -15.94 -23.47
CA ILE A 369 10.89 -17.31 -23.06
C ILE A 369 9.36 -17.43 -23.04
N THR A 370 8.80 -18.43 -23.74
CA THR A 370 7.39 -18.79 -23.59
C THR A 370 7.29 -19.95 -22.59
N LEU A 371 6.42 -19.82 -21.61
CA LEU A 371 6.12 -20.83 -20.60
C LEU A 371 4.68 -21.33 -20.75
N SER A 372 4.46 -22.64 -20.60
CA SER A 372 3.14 -23.21 -20.36
C SER A 372 3.18 -24.28 -19.27
N TRP A 373 2.08 -24.43 -18.54
CA TRP A 373 1.91 -25.45 -17.51
C TRP A 373 0.53 -26.11 -17.60
N THR A 374 0.36 -27.22 -16.90
CA THR A 374 -0.97 -27.81 -16.70
C THR A 374 -1.77 -26.95 -15.72
N ALA A 375 -3.01 -26.62 -16.10
CA ALA A 375 -3.91 -25.83 -15.27
C ALA A 375 -4.22 -26.52 -13.92
N SER A 376 -4.33 -25.70 -12.88
CA SER A 376 -4.88 -26.09 -11.58
C SER A 376 -6.40 -26.26 -11.66
N THR A 377 -6.95 -27.04 -10.73
CA THR A 377 -8.39 -27.14 -10.47
C THR A 377 -8.69 -26.64 -9.07
N ASP A 378 -9.91 -26.17 -8.89
CA ASP A 378 -10.41 -25.57 -7.67
C ASP A 378 -11.94 -25.73 -7.65
N ASN A 379 -12.55 -25.78 -6.47
CA ASN A 379 -13.99 -25.99 -6.28
C ASN A 379 -14.83 -24.77 -6.67
N GLN A 380 -14.31 -23.53 -6.59
CA GLN A 380 -14.98 -22.33 -7.12
C GLN A 380 -14.27 -21.73 -8.35
N GLY A 381 -13.12 -22.29 -8.70
CA GLY A 381 -12.42 -22.08 -9.94
C GLY A 381 -11.23 -21.13 -9.81
N VAL A 382 -10.18 -21.43 -10.56
CA VAL A 382 -8.95 -20.63 -10.59
C VAL A 382 -9.21 -19.31 -11.31
N SER A 383 -8.87 -18.20 -10.67
CA SER A 383 -8.99 -16.85 -11.20
C SER A 383 -7.74 -16.44 -11.99
N GLN A 384 -6.56 -16.73 -11.44
CA GLN A 384 -5.28 -16.38 -12.06
C GLN A 384 -4.12 -17.25 -11.58
N TYR A 385 -3.00 -17.15 -12.28
CA TYR A 385 -1.70 -17.71 -11.91
C TYR A 385 -0.71 -16.59 -11.68
N GLN A 386 0.11 -16.69 -10.64
CA GLN A 386 1.27 -15.82 -10.45
C GLN A 386 2.52 -16.52 -11.01
N VAL A 387 3.31 -15.79 -11.79
CA VAL A 387 4.52 -16.29 -12.43
C VAL A 387 5.73 -15.72 -11.70
N TRP A 388 6.56 -16.61 -11.17
CA TRP A 388 7.74 -16.26 -10.39
C TRP A 388 8.99 -16.56 -11.20
N ARG A 389 9.93 -15.61 -11.21
CA ARG A 389 11.25 -15.72 -11.83
C ARG A 389 12.30 -15.29 -10.82
N ASP A 390 13.22 -16.19 -10.50
CA ASP A 390 14.27 -15.98 -9.49
C ASP A 390 13.68 -15.45 -8.17
N ASP A 391 12.63 -16.12 -7.70
CA ASP A 391 11.85 -15.79 -6.48
C ASP A 391 11.14 -14.44 -6.47
N ILE A 392 11.04 -13.76 -7.62
CA ILE A 392 10.30 -12.51 -7.79
C ILE A 392 9.05 -12.77 -8.64
N ASN A 393 7.88 -12.33 -8.16
CA ASN A 393 6.65 -12.34 -8.95
C ASN A 393 6.76 -11.30 -10.08
N ILE A 394 6.79 -11.75 -11.32
CA ILE A 394 6.95 -10.90 -12.51
C ILE A 394 5.65 -10.66 -13.28
N ALA A 395 4.61 -11.46 -13.05
CA ALA A 395 3.35 -11.37 -13.77
C ALA A 395 2.20 -12.13 -13.09
N SER A 396 0.97 -11.75 -13.44
CA SER A 396 -0.24 -12.55 -13.18
C SER A 396 -1.01 -12.76 -14.49
N THR A 397 -1.50 -13.98 -14.71
CA THR A 397 -2.17 -14.38 -15.96
C THR A 397 -3.40 -15.25 -15.68
N PRO A 398 -4.54 -15.05 -16.38
CA PRO A 398 -5.75 -15.86 -16.18
C PRO A 398 -5.69 -17.24 -16.87
N ILE A 399 -4.67 -17.48 -17.70
CA ILE A 399 -4.50 -18.72 -18.47
C ILE A 399 -3.16 -19.38 -18.09
N PRO A 400 -3.00 -20.70 -18.24
CA PRO A 400 -1.80 -21.43 -17.80
C PRO A 400 -0.61 -21.29 -18.78
N SER A 401 -0.34 -20.05 -19.21
CA SER A 401 0.76 -19.69 -20.10
C SER A 401 1.20 -18.25 -19.89
N TYR A 402 2.48 -17.98 -20.11
CA TYR A 402 3.06 -16.64 -20.03
C TYR A 402 4.24 -16.48 -20.99
N VAL A 403 4.43 -15.29 -21.56
CA VAL A 403 5.58 -14.95 -22.40
C VAL A 403 6.43 -13.90 -21.68
N ASP A 404 7.62 -14.30 -21.25
CA ASP A 404 8.60 -13.39 -20.64
C ASP A 404 9.48 -12.76 -21.73
N ASN A 405 9.26 -11.47 -22.01
CA ASN A 405 10.06 -10.66 -22.95
C ASN A 405 11.19 -9.88 -22.26
N ASN A 406 11.36 -10.02 -20.95
CA ASN A 406 12.31 -9.26 -20.13
C ASN A 406 13.50 -10.11 -19.69
N VAL A 407 13.88 -11.07 -20.52
CA VAL A 407 15.04 -11.95 -20.31
C VAL A 407 16.25 -11.45 -21.11
N LYS A 408 17.45 -11.74 -20.63
CA LYS A 408 18.71 -11.38 -21.28
C LYS A 408 19.32 -12.61 -21.97
N PRO A 409 20.15 -12.43 -23.01
CA PRO A 409 20.87 -13.54 -23.65
C PRO A 409 21.81 -14.24 -22.66
N GLU A 410 22.09 -15.52 -22.91
CA GLU A 410 23.05 -16.34 -22.15
C GLU A 410 22.84 -16.31 -20.62
N THR A 411 21.60 -16.14 -20.19
CA THR A 411 21.25 -15.97 -18.77
C THR A 411 20.35 -17.12 -18.33
N ARG A 412 20.71 -17.74 -17.21
CA ARG A 412 19.88 -18.77 -16.55
C ARG A 412 18.83 -18.10 -15.67
N TYR A 413 17.60 -18.57 -15.79
CA TYR A 413 16.44 -18.15 -15.01
C TYR A 413 15.75 -19.35 -14.39
N ASP A 414 15.27 -19.20 -13.16
CA ASP A 414 14.49 -20.21 -12.44
C ASP A 414 13.02 -19.77 -12.33
N TYR A 415 12.10 -20.59 -12.86
CA TYR A 415 10.67 -20.28 -12.88
C TYR A 415 9.83 -21.26 -12.06
N PHE A 416 8.85 -20.75 -11.33
CA PHE A 416 7.75 -21.54 -10.77
C PHE A 416 6.44 -20.74 -10.83
N VAL A 417 5.30 -21.40 -10.64
CA VAL A 417 3.98 -20.77 -10.68
C VAL A 417 3.13 -21.15 -9.46
N THR A 418 2.26 -20.25 -9.03
CA THR A 418 1.17 -20.52 -8.08
C THR A 418 -0.17 -20.19 -8.74
N ALA A 419 -1.25 -20.84 -8.31
CA ALA A 419 -2.63 -20.53 -8.71
C ALA A 419 -3.35 -19.79 -7.59
N GLN A 420 -4.29 -18.92 -7.97
CA GLN A 420 -5.16 -18.19 -7.06
C GLN A 420 -6.61 -18.26 -7.54
N ASP A 421 -7.55 -18.52 -6.64
CA ASP A 421 -8.99 -18.52 -6.91
C ASP A 421 -9.57 -17.09 -6.89
N LYS A 422 -10.91 -16.98 -6.96
CA LYS A 422 -11.60 -15.67 -6.91
C LYS A 422 -11.65 -15.07 -5.50
N GLN A 423 -11.46 -15.88 -4.47
CA GLN A 423 -11.51 -15.51 -3.06
C GLN A 423 -10.13 -15.11 -2.53
N GLY A 424 -9.07 -15.34 -3.32
CA GLY A 424 -7.69 -14.98 -3.02
C GLY A 424 -6.87 -16.11 -2.43
N ASN A 425 -7.42 -17.33 -2.27
CA ASN A 425 -6.67 -18.48 -1.76
C ASN A 425 -5.58 -18.87 -2.76
N VAL A 426 -4.36 -19.12 -2.27
CA VAL A 426 -3.19 -19.38 -3.11
C VAL A 426 -2.71 -20.82 -2.94
N SER A 427 -2.45 -21.51 -4.05
CA SER A 427 -1.94 -22.87 -4.06
C SER A 427 -0.51 -22.98 -3.50
N LEU A 428 -0.06 -24.22 -3.27
CA LEU A 428 1.38 -24.50 -3.22
C LEU A 428 2.06 -24.11 -4.56
N PRO A 429 3.34 -23.68 -4.53
CA PRO A 429 4.10 -23.42 -5.74
C PRO A 429 4.36 -24.71 -6.51
N SER A 430 4.40 -24.66 -7.84
CA SER A 430 4.90 -25.76 -8.68
C SER A 430 6.37 -26.09 -8.35
N GLN A 431 6.92 -27.16 -8.94
CA GLN A 431 8.38 -27.30 -8.93
C GLN A 431 9.02 -26.24 -9.82
N THR A 432 10.29 -25.93 -9.53
CA THR A 432 11.08 -24.96 -10.29
C THR A 432 11.61 -25.56 -11.58
N THR A 433 11.45 -24.83 -12.68
CA THR A 433 12.06 -25.14 -13.98
C THR A 433 13.15 -24.12 -14.30
N SER A 434 14.36 -24.62 -14.52
CA SER A 434 15.50 -23.79 -14.94
C SER A 434 15.62 -23.71 -16.45
N VAL A 435 15.79 -22.51 -16.99
CA VAL A 435 15.94 -22.25 -18.42
C VAL A 435 17.10 -21.30 -18.65
N THR A 436 18.00 -21.65 -19.57
CA THR A 436 19.07 -20.74 -20.03
C THR A 436 18.71 -20.22 -21.40
N THR A 437 18.61 -18.90 -21.56
CA THR A 437 18.42 -18.29 -22.87
C THR A 437 19.65 -18.53 -23.76
N PRO A 438 19.48 -18.75 -25.07
CA PRO A 438 20.60 -18.78 -25.98
C PRO A 438 21.24 -17.38 -26.07
N GLY A 439 22.46 -17.31 -26.61
CA GLY A 439 22.99 -16.05 -27.12
C GLY A 439 22.14 -15.48 -28.24
N ILE A 440 22.44 -14.26 -28.68
CA ILE A 440 21.83 -13.67 -29.88
C ILE A 440 22.34 -14.45 -31.09
N GLY A 441 21.67 -15.55 -31.41
CA GLY A 441 21.92 -16.29 -32.64
C GLY A 441 21.36 -15.50 -33.81
N CYS A 442 22.21 -14.98 -34.68
CA CYS A 442 21.81 -14.77 -36.07
C CYS A 442 22.73 -15.60 -36.96
N GLU A 443 22.11 -16.41 -37.82
CA GLU A 443 22.80 -17.43 -38.62
C GLU A 443 23.72 -16.83 -39.69
N ASP A 444 23.67 -15.50 -39.92
CA ASP A 444 24.72 -14.77 -40.64
C ASP A 444 24.79 -13.30 -40.19
N CYS A 445 25.46 -13.03 -39.06
CA CYS A 445 25.63 -11.68 -38.51
C CYS A 445 26.82 -10.93 -39.11
N THR A 446 27.44 -11.48 -40.16
CA THR A 446 28.57 -10.84 -40.83
C THR A 446 28.03 -9.61 -41.58
N PRO A 447 28.43 -8.38 -41.22
CA PRO A 447 28.04 -7.23 -42.01
C PRO A 447 28.58 -7.38 -43.43
N ALA A 448 27.82 -6.92 -44.42
CA ALA A 448 28.34 -6.80 -45.78
C ALA A 448 29.51 -5.80 -45.79
N ALA A 449 30.49 -6.00 -46.68
CA ALA A 449 31.58 -5.04 -46.87
C ALA A 449 31.00 -3.64 -47.19
N PRO A 450 31.44 -2.56 -46.52
CA PRO A 450 31.03 -1.22 -46.85
C PRO A 450 31.25 -0.89 -48.33
N GLN A 451 30.24 -0.30 -48.97
CA GLN A 451 30.30 0.10 -50.38
C GLN A 451 30.36 1.63 -50.51
N GLY A 452 30.65 2.11 -51.71
CA GLY A 452 30.60 3.55 -52.01
C GLY A 452 31.68 4.40 -51.34
N LEU A 453 32.74 3.78 -50.79
CA LEU A 453 33.91 4.50 -50.26
C LEU A 453 34.49 5.47 -51.31
N LYS A 454 34.48 6.77 -50.97
CA LYS A 454 34.96 7.88 -51.81
C LYS A 454 35.61 8.98 -50.98
N ALA A 455 36.42 9.80 -51.62
CA ALA A 455 36.94 11.04 -51.03
C ALA A 455 36.00 12.21 -51.38
N GLU A 456 35.60 12.99 -50.38
CA GLU A 456 34.77 14.20 -50.54
C GLU A 456 35.59 15.48 -50.62
N ALA A 457 36.70 15.53 -49.89
CA ALA A 457 37.60 16.67 -49.86
C ALA A 457 39.03 16.20 -49.63
N ILE A 458 39.97 16.79 -50.36
CA ILE A 458 41.39 16.48 -50.26
C ILE A 458 42.13 17.82 -50.13
N THR A 459 42.94 17.96 -49.10
CA THR A 459 43.86 19.10 -48.91
C THR A 459 45.31 18.63 -49.07
N LYS A 460 46.28 19.52 -48.81
CA LYS A 460 47.69 19.15 -48.73
C LYS A 460 48.02 18.25 -47.54
N ASP A 461 47.15 18.20 -46.54
CA ASP A 461 47.40 17.57 -45.24
C ASP A 461 46.22 16.77 -44.68
N SER A 462 45.14 16.59 -45.43
CA SER A 462 43.97 15.82 -45.00
C SER A 462 43.17 15.22 -46.16
N ALA A 463 42.43 14.16 -45.84
CA ALA A 463 41.46 13.53 -46.72
C ALA A 463 40.16 13.27 -45.94
N THR A 464 39.04 13.74 -46.47
CA THR A 464 37.70 13.42 -45.94
C THR A 464 37.06 12.34 -46.76
N LEU A 465 36.71 11.24 -46.11
CA LEU A 465 36.17 10.01 -46.69
C LEU A 465 34.71 9.85 -46.31
N SER A 466 33.90 9.29 -47.21
CA SER A 466 32.53 8.83 -46.92
C SER A 466 32.22 7.53 -47.62
N TRP A 467 31.27 6.78 -47.08
CA TRP A 467 30.80 5.50 -47.60
C TRP A 467 29.30 5.32 -47.32
N GLU A 468 28.70 4.29 -47.91
CA GLU A 468 27.29 3.98 -47.70
C GLU A 468 27.09 3.20 -46.39
N ALA A 469 25.95 3.41 -45.72
CA ALA A 469 25.61 2.68 -44.52
C ALA A 469 25.31 1.20 -44.84
N VAL A 470 25.97 0.29 -44.11
CA VAL A 470 25.67 -1.15 -44.19
C VAL A 470 24.38 -1.44 -43.42
N SER A 471 23.44 -2.16 -44.03
CA SER A 471 22.09 -2.35 -43.51
C SER A 471 21.63 -3.80 -43.41
N ASN A 472 22.43 -4.78 -43.87
CA ASN A 472 22.08 -6.20 -43.76
C ASN A 472 22.08 -6.71 -42.30
N VAL A 473 22.79 -6.02 -41.40
CA VAL A 473 22.80 -6.25 -39.95
C VAL A 473 22.96 -4.92 -39.20
N ALA A 474 22.66 -4.89 -37.89
CA ALA A 474 22.88 -3.71 -37.07
C ALA A 474 24.38 -3.46 -36.84
N ILE A 475 24.84 -2.24 -37.16
CA ILE A 475 26.25 -1.82 -37.09
C ILE A 475 26.55 -1.12 -35.76
N LYS A 476 27.60 -1.57 -35.07
CA LYS A 476 28.16 -0.96 -33.86
C LYS A 476 29.07 0.21 -34.20
N HIS A 477 29.99 0.03 -35.16
CA HIS A 477 30.90 1.06 -35.67
C HIS A 477 31.58 0.60 -36.99
N TYR A 478 32.35 1.49 -37.60
CA TYR A 478 33.21 1.26 -38.76
C TYR A 478 34.68 1.40 -38.37
N VAL A 479 35.54 0.58 -38.96
CA VAL A 479 37.00 0.59 -38.79
C VAL A 479 37.66 1.08 -40.08
N ILE A 480 38.48 2.13 -39.99
CA ILE A 480 39.13 2.76 -41.14
C ILE A 480 40.59 2.35 -41.17
N TYR A 481 41.03 1.89 -42.33
CA TYR A 481 42.40 1.49 -42.60
C TYR A 481 43.06 2.46 -43.56
N ARG A 482 44.30 2.86 -43.27
CA ARG A 482 45.19 3.60 -44.16
C ARG A 482 46.44 2.78 -44.40
N ASN A 483 46.78 2.51 -45.66
CA ASN A 483 47.91 1.68 -46.08
C ASN A 483 47.93 0.32 -45.35
N GLY A 484 46.75 -0.29 -45.17
CA GLY A 484 46.56 -1.58 -44.50
C GLY A 484 46.52 -1.53 -42.96
N VAL A 485 46.83 -0.39 -42.33
CA VAL A 485 46.85 -0.22 -40.86
C VAL A 485 45.58 0.47 -40.38
N GLN A 486 44.94 -0.04 -39.32
CA GLN A 486 43.80 0.62 -38.68
C GLN A 486 44.23 1.97 -38.10
N ILE A 487 43.55 3.04 -38.49
CA ILE A 487 43.83 4.41 -38.01
C ILE A 487 42.75 4.96 -37.09
N LYS A 488 41.50 4.51 -37.22
CA LYS A 488 40.37 5.06 -36.45
C LYS A 488 39.13 4.18 -36.49
N GLU A 489 38.28 4.32 -35.48
CA GLU A 489 36.91 3.81 -35.44
C GLU A 489 35.91 4.96 -35.38
N THR A 490 34.72 4.78 -35.97
CA THR A 490 33.66 5.80 -35.95
C THR A 490 32.28 5.16 -36.10
N THR A 491 31.26 5.76 -35.51
CA THR A 491 29.85 5.37 -35.71
C THR A 491 29.20 6.07 -36.89
N GLN A 492 29.86 7.07 -37.47
CA GLN A 492 29.40 7.82 -38.63
C GLN A 492 29.87 7.17 -39.93
N THR A 493 29.18 7.39 -41.04
CA THR A 493 29.60 6.94 -42.39
C THR A 493 30.54 7.93 -43.08
N ARG A 494 31.29 8.70 -42.29
CA ARG A 494 32.19 9.77 -42.72
C ARG A 494 33.35 9.92 -41.74
N LEU A 495 34.55 10.19 -42.27
CA LEU A 495 35.74 10.47 -41.47
C LEU A 495 36.69 11.43 -42.18
N THR A 496 37.21 12.43 -41.47
CA THR A 496 38.39 13.21 -41.90
C THR A 496 39.65 12.65 -41.26
N ASP A 497 40.61 12.25 -42.09
CA ASP A 497 41.98 11.87 -41.72
C ASP A 497 42.91 13.07 -41.97
N SER A 498 43.55 13.57 -40.91
CA SER A 498 44.38 14.79 -40.93
C SER A 498 45.85 14.46 -40.61
N GLY A 499 46.75 15.40 -40.90
CA GLY A 499 48.19 15.22 -40.65
C GLY A 499 48.89 14.37 -41.72
N LEU A 500 48.32 14.37 -42.94
CA LEU A 500 48.92 13.73 -44.10
C LEU A 500 50.06 14.58 -44.68
N SER A 501 50.99 13.94 -45.37
CA SER A 501 52.04 14.63 -46.11
C SER A 501 51.49 15.11 -47.45
N ALA A 502 51.93 16.27 -47.93
CA ALA A 502 51.56 16.80 -49.25
C ALA A 502 52.08 15.94 -50.39
N ALA A 503 51.40 15.98 -51.54
CA ALA A 503 51.72 15.22 -52.76
C ALA A 503 51.99 13.71 -52.51
N THR A 504 51.34 13.13 -51.50
CA THR A 504 51.58 11.76 -51.06
C THR A 504 50.35 10.91 -51.31
N LYS A 505 50.56 9.71 -51.85
CA LYS A 505 49.52 8.73 -52.14
C LYS A 505 49.23 7.88 -50.90
N TYR A 506 47.95 7.74 -50.57
CA TYR A 506 47.43 6.91 -49.48
C TYR A 506 46.36 5.96 -50.02
N GLN A 507 46.26 4.78 -49.43
CA GLN A 507 45.23 3.78 -49.73
C GLN A 507 44.29 3.63 -48.54
N TYR A 508 42.99 3.77 -48.77
CA TYR A 508 41.96 3.67 -47.75
C TYR A 508 41.01 2.49 -47.98
N GLN A 509 40.63 1.84 -46.89
CA GLN A 509 39.59 0.82 -46.84
C GLN A 509 38.79 0.94 -45.56
N VAL A 510 37.53 0.49 -45.57
CA VAL A 510 36.64 0.51 -44.40
C VAL A 510 36.06 -0.88 -44.17
N ALA A 511 35.99 -1.33 -42.92
CA ALA A 511 35.22 -2.50 -42.50
C ALA A 511 34.10 -2.08 -41.55
N ALA A 512 33.00 -2.82 -41.53
CA ALA A 512 31.91 -2.63 -40.58
C ALA A 512 31.96 -3.68 -39.47
N VAL A 513 31.60 -3.28 -38.26
CA VAL A 513 31.54 -4.15 -37.08
C VAL A 513 30.10 -4.19 -36.58
N SER A 514 29.52 -5.37 -36.49
CA SER A 514 28.14 -5.54 -36.01
C SER A 514 28.03 -5.31 -34.50
N VAL A 515 26.80 -5.17 -34.00
CA VAL A 515 26.50 -5.19 -32.55
C VAL A 515 26.86 -6.51 -31.87
N THR A 516 27.02 -7.60 -32.63
CA THR A 516 27.49 -8.90 -32.17
C THR A 516 29.02 -9.06 -32.27
N ASN A 517 29.75 -7.99 -32.61
CA ASN A 517 31.21 -7.94 -32.83
C ASN A 517 31.74 -8.80 -33.99
N SER A 518 30.89 -9.15 -34.96
CA SER A 518 31.31 -9.74 -36.24
C SER A 518 31.85 -8.63 -37.16
N VAL A 519 32.96 -8.89 -37.86
CA VAL A 519 33.64 -7.91 -38.73
C VAL A 519 33.42 -8.30 -40.20
N SER A 520 33.07 -7.33 -41.04
CA SER A 520 32.93 -7.54 -42.49
C SER A 520 34.28 -7.70 -43.20
N ASP A 521 34.23 -8.16 -44.44
CA ASP A 521 35.31 -7.87 -45.40
C ASP A 521 35.50 -6.35 -45.55
N LYS A 522 36.71 -5.94 -45.98
CA LYS A 522 37.02 -4.54 -46.26
C LYS A 522 36.35 -4.09 -47.57
N SER A 523 36.00 -2.81 -47.64
CA SER A 523 35.55 -2.14 -48.87
C SER A 523 36.57 -2.25 -50.01
N GLN A 524 36.17 -1.79 -51.21
CA GLN A 524 37.12 -1.51 -52.28
C GLN A 524 38.23 -0.56 -51.79
N THR A 525 39.44 -0.74 -52.30
CA THR A 525 40.56 0.16 -52.03
C THR A 525 40.34 1.49 -52.73
N LEU A 526 40.33 2.58 -51.96
CA LEU A 526 40.32 3.95 -52.47
C LEU A 526 41.73 4.53 -52.42
N GLU A 527 42.26 4.95 -53.57
CA GLU A 527 43.55 5.66 -53.63
C GLU A 527 43.33 7.17 -53.61
N VAL A 528 43.98 7.86 -52.68
CA VAL A 528 43.89 9.33 -52.51
C VAL A 528 45.30 9.90 -52.53
N THR A 529 45.56 10.86 -53.42
CA THR A 529 46.79 11.65 -53.41
C THR A 529 46.48 13.03 -52.85
N THR A 530 47.12 13.41 -51.75
CA THR A 530 46.99 14.76 -51.18
C THR A 530 47.46 15.81 -52.17
N LEU A 531 46.90 17.02 -52.08
CA LEU A 531 47.33 18.12 -52.93
C LEU A 531 48.82 18.44 -52.69
N ALA A 532 49.48 18.98 -53.71
CA ALA A 532 50.78 19.60 -53.49
C ALA A 532 50.62 20.73 -52.46
N GLY A 533 51.62 20.90 -51.60
CA GLY A 533 51.69 22.11 -50.79
C GLY A 533 51.87 23.32 -51.70
N ASP A 534 51.40 24.48 -51.26
CA ASP A 534 51.56 25.72 -52.00
C ASP A 534 53.06 25.98 -52.24
N SER A 535 53.53 25.72 -53.46
CA SER A 535 54.88 26.09 -53.88
C SER A 535 54.88 27.57 -54.18
N ILE A 536 55.40 28.38 -53.26
CA ILE A 536 55.69 29.78 -53.56
C ILE A 536 56.86 29.81 -54.57
N PRO A 537 56.75 30.51 -55.72
CA PRO A 537 57.85 30.63 -56.68
C PRO A 537 59.12 31.15 -56.01
N SER A 538 60.28 30.55 -56.28
CA SER A 538 61.56 30.88 -55.63
C SER A 538 62.18 32.22 -56.03
N GLU A 539 61.40 33.11 -56.64
CA GLU A 539 61.85 34.42 -57.13
C GLU A 539 61.80 35.49 -56.03
N TYR A 540 60.98 35.31 -54.99
CA TYR A 540 60.85 36.25 -53.88
C TYR A 540 61.48 35.71 -52.59
N PRO A 541 62.35 36.48 -51.93
CA PRO A 541 63.02 36.04 -50.70
C PRO A 541 62.01 35.82 -49.56
N ALA A 542 62.33 34.94 -48.61
CA ALA A 542 61.54 34.80 -47.39
C ALA A 542 61.63 36.07 -46.52
N TYR A 543 60.53 36.39 -45.83
CA TYR A 543 60.53 37.46 -44.83
C TYR A 543 61.58 37.22 -43.73
N LYS A 544 62.25 38.30 -43.31
CA LYS A 544 63.25 38.30 -42.25
C LYS A 544 63.16 39.61 -41.46
N GLU A 545 62.87 39.49 -40.16
CA GLU A 545 62.87 40.60 -39.20
C GLU A 545 64.18 41.40 -39.23
N GLY A 546 64.09 42.72 -39.09
CA GLY A 546 65.22 43.64 -39.08
C GLY A 546 65.77 44.01 -40.46
N THR A 547 65.24 43.42 -41.53
CA THR A 547 65.63 43.75 -42.92
C THR A 547 65.07 45.12 -43.32
N ASN A 548 65.87 45.96 -43.96
CA ASN A 548 65.45 47.29 -44.42
C ASN A 548 64.71 47.22 -45.77
N TYR A 549 63.47 46.70 -45.75
CA TYR A 549 62.62 46.60 -46.93
C TYR A 549 62.27 47.96 -47.54
N GLN A 550 62.16 48.01 -48.87
CA GLN A 550 61.69 49.16 -49.62
C GLN A 550 60.21 49.02 -49.97
N ALA A 551 59.55 50.15 -50.22
CA ALA A 551 58.18 50.15 -50.72
C ALA A 551 58.10 49.37 -52.03
N GLY A 552 57.22 48.37 -52.09
CA GLY A 552 57.06 47.51 -53.24
C GLY A 552 57.84 46.20 -53.20
N ASP A 553 58.75 45.99 -52.23
CA ASP A 553 59.45 44.71 -52.07
C ASP A 553 58.46 43.59 -51.78
N VAL A 554 58.61 42.46 -52.47
CA VAL A 554 57.76 41.28 -52.30
C VAL A 554 58.55 40.19 -51.58
N VAL A 555 57.97 39.66 -50.50
CA VAL A 555 58.54 38.55 -49.71
C VAL A 555 57.57 37.39 -49.61
N SER A 556 58.11 36.19 -49.41
CA SER A 556 57.34 35.00 -49.06
C SER A 556 57.24 34.84 -47.54
N ASN A 557 56.02 34.58 -47.02
CA ASN A 557 55.84 34.14 -45.64
C ASN A 557 54.59 33.28 -45.48
N LYS A 558 54.64 32.25 -44.62
CA LYS A 558 53.49 31.39 -44.23
C LYS A 558 52.61 30.84 -45.38
N GLY A 559 53.15 30.70 -46.60
CA GLY A 559 52.40 30.20 -47.75
C GLY A 559 51.85 31.29 -48.68
N GLY A 560 52.05 32.58 -48.36
CA GLY A 560 51.64 33.73 -49.17
C GLY A 560 52.80 34.62 -49.61
N LEU A 561 52.52 35.50 -50.58
CA LEU A 561 53.39 36.57 -51.01
C LEU A 561 52.86 37.91 -50.50
N TYR A 562 53.75 38.77 -50.03
CA TYR A 562 53.39 40.03 -49.39
C TYR A 562 54.27 41.16 -49.90
N GLN A 563 53.65 42.26 -50.29
CA GLN A 563 54.30 43.46 -50.78
C GLN A 563 54.39 44.51 -49.66
N CYS A 564 55.58 45.08 -49.46
CA CYS A 564 55.80 46.12 -48.47
C CYS A 564 55.11 47.42 -48.90
N LYS A 565 54.30 47.99 -48.02
CA LYS A 565 53.51 49.19 -48.32
C LYS A 565 54.38 50.45 -48.44
N PRO A 566 53.92 51.46 -49.21
CA PRO A 566 54.62 52.74 -49.33
C PRO A 566 54.62 53.54 -48.02
N TRP A 567 55.41 54.60 -47.99
CA TRP A 567 55.50 55.54 -46.87
C TRP A 567 54.09 56.02 -46.45
N PRO A 568 53.78 56.14 -45.15
CA PRO A 568 54.68 56.11 -43.98
C PRO A 568 54.97 54.72 -43.40
N TYR A 569 54.46 53.64 -44.00
CA TYR A 569 54.44 52.31 -43.39
C TYR A 569 55.68 51.45 -43.68
N THR A 570 56.50 51.86 -44.66
CA THR A 570 57.65 51.08 -45.14
C THR A 570 58.65 50.72 -44.03
N SER A 571 58.85 51.59 -43.04
CA SER A 571 59.75 51.30 -41.91
C SER A 571 59.25 50.18 -40.98
N TRP A 572 57.96 49.86 -41.04
CA TRP A 572 57.36 48.77 -40.27
C TRP A 572 57.52 47.42 -40.94
N CYS A 573 57.79 47.38 -42.26
CA CYS A 573 58.02 46.13 -42.98
C CYS A 573 59.20 45.34 -42.39
N GLY A 574 60.24 46.03 -41.92
CA GLY A 574 61.39 45.40 -41.23
C GLY A 574 61.24 45.27 -39.71
N GLY A 575 60.08 45.64 -39.15
CA GLY A 575 59.86 45.73 -37.72
C GLY A 575 59.85 44.38 -37.00
N VAL A 576 59.72 44.42 -35.68
CA VAL A 576 59.72 43.20 -34.83
C VAL A 576 58.66 42.20 -35.28
N ALA A 577 59.02 40.90 -35.41
CA ALA A 577 58.17 39.91 -36.06
C ALA A 577 56.80 39.75 -35.40
N TRP A 578 56.75 39.79 -34.05
CA TRP A 578 55.48 39.69 -33.32
C TRP A 578 54.46 40.77 -33.73
N ALA A 579 54.93 41.94 -34.19
CA ALA A 579 54.08 43.04 -34.62
C ALA A 579 53.85 43.02 -36.14
N TYR A 580 54.90 42.84 -36.95
CA TYR A 580 54.83 43.15 -38.39
C TYR A 580 55.21 42.00 -39.34
N GLU A 581 55.43 40.78 -38.84
CA GLU A 581 55.63 39.61 -39.72
C GLU A 581 54.40 39.40 -40.62
N PRO A 582 54.54 39.37 -41.97
CA PRO A 582 53.41 39.22 -42.88
C PRO A 582 52.61 37.95 -42.56
N ASP A 583 51.28 38.05 -42.43
CA ASP A 583 50.38 36.94 -42.11
C ASP A 583 50.56 36.30 -40.71
N ALA A 584 51.32 36.93 -39.82
CA ALA A 584 51.53 36.40 -38.46
C ALA A 584 51.54 37.48 -37.36
N GLY A 585 52.14 38.65 -37.62
CA GLY A 585 52.27 39.72 -36.63
C GLY A 585 50.94 40.44 -36.34
N GLN A 586 50.74 40.90 -35.10
CA GLN A 586 49.46 41.51 -34.68
C GLN A 586 49.01 42.73 -35.52
N HIS A 587 49.96 43.41 -36.15
CA HIS A 587 49.76 44.61 -36.94
C HIS A 587 50.33 44.47 -38.37
N TRP A 588 50.54 43.23 -38.84
CA TRP A 588 51.19 42.95 -40.11
C TRP A 588 50.54 43.67 -41.30
N SER A 589 49.22 43.76 -41.30
CA SER A 589 48.43 44.39 -42.37
C SER A 589 48.62 45.90 -42.47
N GLN A 590 49.28 46.53 -41.49
CA GLN A 590 49.70 47.93 -41.57
C GLN A 590 50.95 48.11 -42.42
N ALA A 591 51.87 47.14 -42.37
CA ALA A 591 53.15 47.19 -43.07
C ALA A 591 53.11 46.49 -44.44
N TRP A 592 52.30 45.44 -44.58
CA TRP A 592 52.27 44.59 -45.76
C TRP A 592 50.87 44.48 -46.36
N GLU A 593 50.81 44.16 -47.65
CA GLU A 593 49.58 43.74 -48.34
C GLU A 593 49.82 42.44 -49.12
N PRO A 594 48.80 41.58 -49.28
CA PRO A 594 48.92 40.40 -50.13
C PRO A 594 49.30 40.78 -51.56
N TYR A 595 50.42 40.25 -52.06
CA TYR A 595 50.88 40.45 -53.43
C TYR A 595 50.14 39.50 -54.38
N LYS A 596 49.54 40.05 -55.44
CA LYS A 596 48.65 39.30 -56.36
C LYS A 596 49.28 38.96 -57.72
N GLY A 597 50.58 39.19 -57.90
CA GLY A 597 51.27 39.02 -59.18
C GLY A 597 51.27 40.29 -60.00
#